data_AF-A0A1Y1L9M2-F1
#
_entry.id   AF-A0A1Y1L9M2-F1
#
_cell.length_a   1.000
_cell.length_b   1.000
_cell.length_c   1.000
_cell.angle_alpha   90.00
_cell.angle_beta   90.00
_cell.angle_gamma   90.00
#
_symmetry.space_group_name_H-M   'P 1'
#
loop_
_entity.id
_entity.type
_entity.pdbx_description
1 polymer ?
#
loop_
_entity_poly.entity_id
_entity_poly.type
_entity_poly.pdbx_seq_one_letter_code
_entity_poly.pdbx_strand_id
1 'polypeptide(L)'
;TNNNNVFPLHYAAKFNHIEIVYSLLKHGAMFDVVSSTGRNMPMDCAKDANNIDIANLLEQIANLFEKAKSGSFEVVRELETIRSNSLNKFLTITNVRNSEGRTLLQTAICNDNKELGTLLAKLLQEPQTLSR
;
A
#
# COMPACT_ATOMS: atom_id res chain seq x y z
N THR A 1 25.37 11.13 16.53
CA THR A 1 25.32 11.75 15.19
C THR A 1 24.41 10.93 14.30
N ASN A 2 23.58 11.62 13.52
CA ASN A 2 22.67 11.12 12.48
C ASN A 2 21.31 10.53 12.93
N ASN A 3 20.47 11.36 13.56
CA ASN A 3 19.03 11.10 13.73
C ASN A 3 18.25 11.33 12.43
N ASN A 4 18.68 10.68 11.34
CA ASN A 4 17.79 10.60 10.20
C ASN A 4 16.77 9.50 10.53
N ASN A 5 15.54 9.85 10.93
CA ASN A 5 14.41 8.90 11.00
C ASN A 5 14.09 8.42 9.57
N VAL A 6 14.97 7.58 9.03
CA VAL A 6 14.77 6.82 7.80
C VAL A 6 14.06 5.55 8.21
N PHE A 7 12.79 5.45 7.82
CA PHE A 7 11.96 4.31 8.16
C PHE A 7 12.49 3.04 7.44
N PRO A 8 12.33 1.84 8.04
CA PRO A 8 12.79 0.58 7.44
C PRO A 8 12.40 0.39 5.97
N LEU A 9 11.22 0.91 5.58
CA LEU A 9 10.71 0.83 4.22
C LEU A 9 11.56 1.61 3.20
N HIS A 10 12.15 2.75 3.58
CA HIS A 10 13.07 3.49 2.70
C HIS A 10 14.31 2.68 2.36
N TYR A 11 14.90 2.04 3.37
CA TYR A 11 16.08 1.19 3.19
C TYR A 11 15.76 -0.03 2.32
N ALA A 12 14.66 -0.72 2.61
CA ALA A 12 14.23 -1.87 1.81
C ALA A 12 13.97 -1.49 0.35
N ALA A 13 13.36 -0.31 0.12
CA ALA A 13 13.10 0.21 -1.21
C ALA A 13 14.38 0.61 -1.96
N LYS A 14 15.33 1.27 -1.29
CA LYS A 14 16.61 1.69 -1.86
C LYS A 14 17.51 0.51 -2.25
N PHE A 15 17.53 -0.54 -1.45
CA PHE A 15 18.43 -1.69 -1.62
C PHE A 15 17.78 -2.90 -2.31
N ASN A 16 16.66 -2.69 -3.00
CA ASN A 16 15.94 -3.70 -3.77
C ASN A 16 15.49 -4.94 -2.98
N HIS A 17 15.09 -4.77 -1.72
CA HIS A 17 14.64 -5.86 -0.87
C HIS A 17 13.13 -6.05 -0.95
N ILE A 18 12.64 -6.53 -2.10
CA ILE A 18 11.20 -6.65 -2.38
C ILE A 18 10.43 -7.47 -1.34
N GLU A 19 11.01 -8.56 -0.81
CA GLU A 19 10.37 -9.38 0.22
C GLU A 19 10.22 -8.63 1.56
N ILE A 20 11.20 -7.80 1.90
CA ILE A 20 11.14 -6.94 3.09
C ILE A 20 10.11 -5.83 2.87
N VAL A 21 10.05 -5.25 1.66
CA VAL A 21 9.01 -4.28 1.29
C VAL A 21 7.62 -4.87 1.47
N TYR A 22 7.35 -6.05 0.91
CA TYR A 22 6.07 -6.74 1.08
C TYR A 22 5.76 -7.00 2.56
N SER A 23 6.74 -7.54 3.31
CA SER A 23 6.55 -7.83 4.74
C SER A 23 6.20 -6.58 5.54
N LEU A 24 6.93 -5.48 5.36
CA LEU A 24 6.67 -4.22 6.07
C LEU A 24 5.29 -3.66 5.74
N LEU A 25 4.95 -3.55 4.46
CA LEU A 25 3.67 -3.01 4.01
C LEU A 25 2.49 -3.87 4.49
N LYS A 26 2.61 -5.20 4.40
CA LYS A 26 1.60 -6.17 4.88
C LYS A 26 1.35 -6.09 6.39
N HIS A 27 2.34 -5.68 7.17
CA HIS A 27 2.19 -5.43 8.62
C HIS A 27 1.84 -3.96 8.93
N GLY A 28 1.36 -3.23 7.93
CA GLY A 28 0.84 -1.88 8.09
C GLY A 28 1.91 -0.81 8.23
N ALA A 29 3.08 -0.97 7.60
CA ALA A 29 3.96 0.17 7.38
C ALA A 29 3.26 1.25 6.54
N MET A 30 3.66 2.50 6.74
CA MET A 30 3.17 3.63 5.94
C MET A 30 3.95 3.71 4.63
N PHE A 31 3.27 3.66 3.48
CA PHE A 31 3.94 3.62 2.17
C PHE A 31 4.42 5.00 1.67
N ASP A 32 3.77 6.06 2.15
CA ASP A 32 3.94 7.46 1.78
C ASP A 32 4.65 8.28 2.87
N VAL A 33 5.27 7.59 3.85
CA VAL A 33 5.99 8.27 4.93
C VAL A 33 7.21 9.00 4.39
N VAL A 34 7.34 10.28 4.72
CA VAL A 34 8.50 11.08 4.33
C VAL A 34 9.65 10.84 5.31
N SER A 35 10.86 10.65 4.80
CA SER A 35 12.07 10.59 5.64
C SER A 35 12.24 11.85 6.51
N SER A 36 12.98 11.74 7.60
CA SER A 36 13.27 12.86 8.52
C SER A 36 13.88 14.11 7.89
N THR A 37 14.50 13.99 6.72
CA THR A 37 15.04 15.14 5.98
C THR A 37 13.96 15.88 5.21
N GLY A 38 12.72 15.36 5.19
CA GLY A 38 11.57 15.92 4.48
C GLY A 38 11.61 15.73 2.97
N ARG A 39 12.59 15.00 2.43
CA ARG A 39 12.91 15.05 1.00
C ARG A 39 12.38 13.88 0.17
N ASN A 40 12.40 12.67 0.73
CA ASN A 40 12.14 11.45 -0.04
C ASN A 40 11.16 10.54 0.71
N MET A 41 10.21 9.97 -0.03
CA MET A 41 9.38 8.82 0.33
C MET A 41 10.07 7.50 -0.07
N PRO A 42 9.60 6.33 0.39
CA PRO A 42 10.13 5.04 -0.05
C PRO A 42 10.12 4.86 -1.57
N MET A 43 9.10 5.38 -2.27
CA MET A 43 9.01 5.31 -3.73
C MET A 43 10.14 6.08 -4.41
N ASP A 44 10.50 7.26 -3.89
CA ASP A 44 11.59 8.07 -4.43
C ASP A 44 12.93 7.33 -4.26
N CYS A 45 13.15 6.71 -3.10
CA CYS A 45 14.32 5.86 -2.89
C CYS A 45 14.41 4.68 -3.86
N ALA A 46 13.28 4.06 -4.23
CA ALA A 46 13.25 3.00 -5.23
C ALA A 46 13.55 3.55 -6.63
N LYS A 47 12.97 4.70 -7.00
CA LYS A 47 13.19 5.36 -8.30
C LYS A 47 14.65 5.79 -8.46
N ASP A 48 15.23 6.44 -7.46
CA ASP A 48 16.63 6.90 -7.44
C ASP A 48 17.62 5.73 -7.57
N ALA A 49 17.28 4.57 -7.00
CA ALA A 49 18.08 3.35 -7.08
C ALA A 49 17.76 2.46 -8.30
N ASN A 50 16.84 2.89 -9.18
CA ASN A 50 16.37 2.14 -10.34
C ASN A 50 15.74 0.77 -9.99
N ASN A 51 15.10 0.65 -8.82
CA ASN A 51 14.39 -0.53 -8.37
C ASN A 51 12.92 -0.50 -8.85
N ILE A 52 12.75 -0.72 -10.15
CA ILE A 52 11.48 -0.51 -10.88
C ILE A 52 10.31 -1.29 -10.29
N ASP A 53 10.50 -2.55 -9.90
CA ASP A 53 9.40 -3.38 -9.38
C ASP A 53 8.84 -2.83 -8.05
N ILE A 54 9.71 -2.32 -7.18
CA ILE A 54 9.31 -1.70 -5.91
C ILE A 54 8.65 -0.35 -6.19
N ALA A 55 9.20 0.44 -7.10
CA ALA A 55 8.60 1.72 -7.49
C ALA A 55 7.18 1.54 -8.04
N ASN A 56 6.99 0.56 -8.94
CA ASN A 56 5.69 0.22 -9.53
C ASN A 56 4.69 -0.31 -8.47
N LEU A 57 5.15 -1.10 -7.50
CA LEU A 57 4.31 -1.56 -6.39
C LEU A 57 3.81 -0.37 -5.55
N LEU A 58 4.71 0.53 -5.17
CA LEU A 58 4.38 1.71 -4.36
C LEU A 58 3.48 2.69 -5.11
N GLU A 59 3.70 2.85 -6.42
CA GLU A 59 2.84 3.65 -7.30
C GLU A 59 1.43 3.04 -7.44
N GLN A 60 1.30 1.73 -7.61
CA GLN A 60 0.00 1.04 -7.59
C GLN A 60 -0.74 1.28 -6.26
N ILE A 61 -0.04 1.19 -5.13
CA ILE A 61 -0.63 1.47 -3.81
C ILE A 61 -1.12 2.92 -3.76
N ALA A 62 -0.30 3.90 -4.15
CA ALA A 62 -0.67 5.30 -4.14
C ALA A 62 -1.93 5.57 -4.99
N ASN A 63 -1.98 5.03 -6.21
CA ASN A 63 -3.11 5.19 -7.12
C ASN A 63 -4.41 4.61 -6.54
N LEU A 64 -4.33 3.45 -5.86
CA LEU A 64 -5.50 2.84 -5.22
C LEU A 64 -6.01 3.71 -4.05
N PHE A 65 -5.10 4.30 -3.26
CA PHE A 65 -5.49 5.22 -2.18
C PHE A 65 -6.18 6.48 -2.70
N GLU A 66 -5.69 7.07 -3.80
CA GLU A 66 -6.35 8.22 -4.43
C GLU A 66 -7.72 7.87 -5.02
N LYS A 67 -7.85 6.69 -5.66
CA LYS A 67 -9.14 6.18 -6.12
C LYS A 67 -10.10 5.92 -4.96
N ALA A 68 -9.62 5.39 -3.83
CA ALA A 68 -10.45 5.20 -2.64
C ALA A 68 -10.88 6.54 -2.02
N LYS A 69 -9.98 7.51 -1.97
CA LYS A 69 -10.24 8.87 -1.47
C LYS A 69 -11.26 9.61 -2.33
N SER A 70 -11.20 9.44 -3.64
CA SER A 70 -12.18 10.01 -4.58
C SER A 70 -13.49 9.22 -4.66
N GLY A 71 -13.61 8.08 -3.96
CA GLY A 71 -14.82 7.26 -3.97
C GLY A 71 -15.01 6.43 -5.25
N SER A 72 -13.95 6.17 -6.01
CA SER A 72 -14.02 5.36 -7.23
C SER A 72 -14.20 3.87 -6.92
N PHE A 73 -15.24 3.27 -7.50
CA PHE A 73 -15.50 1.84 -7.42
C PHE A 73 -14.51 0.97 -8.22
N GLU A 74 -13.65 1.59 -9.04
CA GLU A 74 -12.60 0.89 -9.79
C GLU A 74 -11.63 0.14 -8.86
N VAL A 75 -11.41 0.68 -7.65
CA VAL A 75 -10.60 0.05 -6.59
C VAL A 75 -11.04 -1.39 -6.33
N VAL A 76 -12.35 -1.66 -6.31
CA VAL A 76 -12.86 -3.01 -6.01
C VAL A 76 -12.45 -3.99 -7.12
N ARG A 77 -12.62 -3.60 -8.39
CA ARG A 77 -12.27 -4.45 -9.55
C ARG A 77 -10.77 -4.70 -9.64
N GLU A 78 -9.96 -3.67 -9.39
CA GLU A 78 -8.50 -3.80 -9.35
C GLU A 78 -8.06 -4.74 -8.23
N LEU A 79 -8.63 -4.60 -7.03
CA LEU A 79 -8.32 -5.50 -5.92
C LEU A 79 -8.74 -6.94 -6.19
N GLU A 80 -9.87 -7.18 -6.84
CA GLU A 80 -10.29 -8.52 -7.27
C GLU A 80 -9.30 -9.15 -8.26
N THR A 81 -8.84 -8.34 -9.22
CA THR A 81 -7.82 -8.76 -10.19
C THR A 81 -6.48 -9.06 -9.49
N ILE A 82 -6.05 -8.18 -8.59
CA ILE A 82 -4.83 -8.38 -7.80
C ILE A 82 -4.95 -9.62 -6.91
N ARG A 83 -6.09 -9.85 -6.26
CA ARG A 83 -6.36 -11.04 -5.44
C ARG A 83 -6.22 -12.32 -6.25
N SER A 84 -6.74 -12.32 -7.48
CA SER A 84 -6.68 -13.46 -8.40
C SER A 84 -5.26 -13.76 -8.89
N ASN A 85 -4.44 -12.72 -9.05
CA ASN A 85 -3.07 -12.84 -9.55
C ASN A 85 -2.02 -13.08 -8.46
N SER A 86 -2.17 -12.45 -7.28
CA SER A 86 -1.21 -12.53 -6.19
C SER A 86 -1.86 -12.20 -4.84
N LEU A 87 -2.11 -13.24 -4.04
CA LEU A 87 -2.62 -13.09 -2.68
C LEU A 87 -1.67 -12.26 -1.80
N ASN A 88 -0.34 -12.39 -1.98
CA ASN A 88 0.61 -11.61 -1.20
C ASN A 88 0.49 -10.11 -1.48
N LYS A 89 0.36 -9.71 -2.76
CA LYS A 89 0.15 -8.32 -3.15
C LYS A 89 -1.21 -7.81 -2.65
N PHE A 90 -2.26 -8.62 -2.75
CA PHE A 90 -3.57 -8.28 -2.22
C PHE A 90 -3.51 -7.99 -0.71
N LEU A 91 -2.97 -8.90 0.09
CA LEU A 91 -2.83 -8.72 1.55
C LEU A 91 -1.96 -7.50 1.90
N THR A 92 -0.97 -7.21 1.06
CA THR A 92 -0.13 -6.02 1.23
C THR A 92 -0.94 -4.74 1.06
N ILE A 93 -1.69 -4.62 -0.02
CA ILE A 93 -2.49 -3.42 -0.34
C ILE A 93 -3.64 -3.21 0.66
N THR A 94 -4.22 -4.28 1.19
CA THR A 94 -5.35 -4.16 2.11
C THR A 94 -4.92 -3.78 3.53
N ASN A 95 -3.69 -4.11 3.93
CA ASN A 95 -3.16 -3.82 5.27
C ASN A 95 -2.24 -2.60 5.35
N VAL A 96 -1.61 -2.19 4.24
CA VAL A 96 -0.75 -1.00 4.21
C VAL A 96 -1.52 0.24 4.64
N ARG A 97 -0.82 1.19 5.26
CA ARG A 97 -1.39 2.46 5.73
C ARG A 97 -0.84 3.65 4.95
N ASN A 98 -1.63 4.71 4.82
CA ASN A 98 -1.14 6.03 4.40
C ASN A 98 -0.57 6.81 5.59
N SER A 99 -0.13 8.04 5.34
CA SER A 99 0.46 8.96 6.31
C SER A 99 -0.52 9.43 7.39
N GLU A 100 -1.82 9.28 7.17
CA GLU A 100 -2.87 9.46 8.17
C GLU A 100 -3.05 8.22 9.07
N GLY A 101 -2.29 7.15 8.84
CA GLY A 101 -2.39 5.88 9.56
C GLY A 101 -3.60 5.04 9.14
N ARG A 102 -4.24 5.35 8.02
CA ARG A 102 -5.46 4.69 7.55
C ARG A 102 -5.14 3.62 6.50
N THR A 103 -5.84 2.49 6.58
CA THR A 103 -5.86 1.51 5.48
C THR A 103 -6.69 2.00 4.31
N LEU A 104 -6.68 1.26 3.21
CA LEU A 104 -7.50 1.57 2.03
C LEU A 104 -9.00 1.59 2.36
N LEU A 105 -9.49 0.61 3.12
CA LEU A 105 -10.88 0.55 3.59
C LEU A 105 -11.22 1.78 4.45
N GLN A 106 -10.35 2.12 5.40
CA GLN A 106 -10.58 3.26 6.29
C GLN A 106 -10.57 4.58 5.52
N THR A 107 -9.72 4.70 4.50
CA THR A 107 -9.68 5.85 3.60
C THR A 107 -11.00 6.01 2.85
N ALA A 108 -11.58 4.93 2.31
CA ALA A 108 -12.89 4.98 1.64
C ALA A 108 -14.01 5.38 2.60
N ILE A 109 -14.01 4.84 3.83
CA ILE A 109 -15.03 5.15 4.85
C ILE A 109 -14.95 6.62 5.30
N CYS A 110 -13.75 7.15 5.51
CA CYS A 110 -13.55 8.52 6.01
C CYS A 110 -13.90 9.60 4.98
N ASN A 111 -14.01 9.27 3.70
CA ASN A 111 -14.39 10.21 2.63
C ASN A 111 -15.91 10.12 2.29
N ASP A 112 -16.74 9.80 3.27
CA ASP A 112 -18.21 9.71 3.20
C ASP A 112 -18.81 8.77 2.14
N ASN A 113 -18.00 7.95 1.46
CA ASN A 113 -18.50 6.95 0.51
C ASN A 113 -18.82 5.62 1.20
N LYS A 114 -19.98 5.58 1.85
CA LYS A 114 -20.49 4.39 2.57
C LYS A 114 -20.63 3.15 1.68
N GLU A 115 -21.01 3.33 0.41
CA GLU A 115 -21.19 2.22 -0.52
C GLU A 115 -19.86 1.57 -0.87
N LEU A 116 -18.85 2.37 -1.24
CA LEU A 116 -17.49 1.88 -1.49
C LEU A 116 -16.91 1.20 -0.24
N GLY A 117 -17.07 1.80 0.93
CA GLY A 117 -16.66 1.21 2.20
C GLY A 117 -17.32 -0.16 2.44
N THR A 118 -18.61 -0.29 2.13
CA THR A 118 -19.35 -1.56 2.27
C THR A 118 -18.83 -2.62 1.30
N LEU A 119 -18.59 -2.27 0.04
CA LEU A 119 -18.06 -3.20 -0.96
C LEU A 119 -16.65 -3.67 -0.61
N LEU A 120 -15.76 -2.76 -0.19
CA LEU A 120 -14.42 -3.11 0.27
C LEU A 120 -14.48 -3.99 1.53
N ALA A 121 -15.35 -3.68 2.49
CA ALA A 121 -15.53 -4.50 3.67
C ALA A 121 -16.00 -5.92 3.33
N LYS A 122 -16.90 -6.06 2.34
CA LYS A 122 -17.36 -7.36 1.85
C LYS A 122 -16.23 -8.13 1.18
N LEU A 123 -15.46 -7.50 0.30
CA LEU A 123 -14.31 -8.10 -0.37
C LEU A 123 -13.27 -8.66 0.61
N LEU A 124 -13.06 -7.97 1.74
CA LEU A 124 -12.13 -8.39 2.79
C LEU A 124 -12.65 -9.52 3.67
N GLN A 125 -13.98 -9.66 3.80
CA GLN A 125 -14.63 -10.73 4.56
C GLN A 125 -14.77 -12.03 3.78
N GLU A 126 -14.59 -12.00 2.46
CA GLU A 126 -14.59 -13.21 1.65
C GLU A 126 -13.47 -14.15 2.10
N PRO A 127 -13.75 -15.47 2.28
CA PRO A 127 -12.74 -16.42 2.70
C PRO A 127 -11.55 -16.33 1.75
N GLN A 128 -10.37 -16.03 2.29
CA GLN A 128 -9.11 -16.17 1.56
C GLN A 128 -8.96 -17.68 1.32
N THR A 129 -9.50 -18.18 0.21
CA THR A 129 -9.60 -19.60 -0.05
C THR A 129 -8.19 -20.18 -0.07
N LEU A 130 -7.83 -20.81 1.06
CA LEU A 130 -6.74 -21.77 1.14
C LEU A 130 -7.12 -22.92 0.21
N SER A 131 -6.69 -22.85 -1.05
CA SER A 131 -6.58 -24.05 -1.86
C SER A 131 -5.54 -24.93 -1.16
N ARG A 132 -6.05 -25.98 -0.50
CA ARG A 132 -5.26 -27.11 0.00
C ARG A 132 -4.47 -27.78 -1.11
#